data_AF-A0A1Q9H3B5-F1
#
_entry.id   AF-A0A1Q9H3B5-F1
#
_cell.length_a   1.000
_cell.length_b   1.000
_cell.length_c   1.000
_cell.angle_alpha   90.00
_cell.angle_beta   90.00
_cell.angle_gamma   90.00
#
_symmetry.space_group_name_H-M   'P 1'
#
loop_
_entity.id
_entity.type
_entity.pdbx_description
1 polymer ?
#
loop_
_entity_poly.entity_id
_entity_poly.type
_entity_poly.pdbx_seq_one_letter_code
_entity_poly.pdbx_strand_id
1 'polypeptide(L)'
;MIQATKRKVAGAPTPMAGLALGIGSLGWCWENGASLHGTGQIIGASIAAVLLAILVVKFVLHPNLLLGDLRHHVVGSVVPTFAMALMVVSKAVGMYFPVLAQAIWLFAVILHLVFLTLFTYHRVIEFELHHMVPSWFVPPVGIIVADVAFPGGALRPLAEGLLIFGMVAYAIMLPIMIYRLIFSHEVPDAAKPTIAILAAPASLSLAGYLTVCQTPSPVIIALLGGIAVLMTFIIYLAFIRLMRLEFSPGYAAFTFPMVIGSTALFKTAAWMTHYGFAEQYVNQVHTLATIELYVATVVVGYVALRYKMFYRPLSRLFTRCPNSPQNL
;
A
#
# COMPACT_ATOMS: atom_id res chain seq x y z
N MET A 1 32.69 11.80 -1.90
CA MET A 1 31.23 11.88 -2.21
C MET A 1 30.56 10.51 -2.25
N ILE A 2 31.10 9.52 -2.98
CA ILE A 2 30.51 8.16 -3.14
C ILE A 2 30.31 7.40 -1.81
N GLN A 3 31.27 7.44 -0.88
CA GLN A 3 31.15 6.76 0.42
C GLN A 3 30.07 7.39 1.33
N ALA A 4 29.87 8.71 1.24
CA ALA A 4 28.83 9.42 1.99
C ALA A 4 27.43 9.09 1.47
N THR A 5 27.27 8.96 0.15
CA THR A 5 26.04 8.46 -0.49
C THR A 5 25.77 7.01 -0.09
N LYS A 6 26.78 6.13 -0.11
CA LYS A 6 26.65 4.72 0.32
C LYS A 6 26.14 4.57 1.76
N ARG A 7 26.62 5.38 2.71
CA ARG A 7 26.17 5.36 4.11
C ARG A 7 24.77 5.95 4.32
N LYS A 8 24.42 7.03 3.62
CA LYS A 8 23.10 7.67 3.76
C LYS A 8 21.97 6.81 3.20
N VAL A 9 22.19 6.17 2.05
CA VAL A 9 21.16 5.35 1.39
C VAL A 9 20.92 4.02 2.13
N ALA A 10 21.92 3.49 2.84
CA ALA A 10 21.73 2.32 3.71
C ALA A 10 20.68 2.55 4.81
N GLY A 11 20.48 3.80 5.25
CA GLY A 11 19.48 4.18 6.25
C GLY A 11 18.06 4.34 5.72
N ALA A 12 17.82 4.21 4.41
CA ALA A 12 16.47 4.30 3.86
C ALA A 12 15.63 3.07 4.29
N PRO A 13 14.50 3.25 4.98
CA PRO A 13 13.70 2.13 5.46
C PRO A 13 12.91 1.50 4.31
N THR A 14 12.88 0.17 4.27
CA THR A 14 12.12 -0.59 3.26
C THR A 14 10.61 -0.29 3.25
N PRO A 15 9.96 -0.04 4.41
CA PRO A 15 8.58 0.48 4.45
C PRO A 15 8.33 1.78 3.65
N MET A 16 9.37 2.54 3.24
CA MET A 16 9.22 3.68 2.33
C MET A 16 8.51 3.32 1.01
N ALA A 17 8.62 2.07 0.55
CA ALA A 17 7.88 1.60 -0.61
C ALA A 17 6.36 1.65 -0.39
N GLY A 18 5.88 1.38 0.83
CA GLY A 18 4.48 1.54 1.20
C GLY A 18 4.03 3.00 1.16
N LEU A 19 4.89 3.93 1.58
CA LEU A 19 4.62 5.36 1.45
C LEU A 19 4.58 5.80 -0.03
N ALA A 20 5.50 5.29 -0.85
CA ALA A 20 5.50 5.54 -2.30
C ALA A 20 4.21 5.04 -2.96
N LEU A 21 3.77 3.82 -2.61
CA LEU A 21 2.50 3.26 -3.03
C LEU A 21 1.32 4.16 -2.63
N GLY A 22 1.28 4.62 -1.37
CA GLY A 22 0.24 5.52 -0.87
C GLY A 22 0.18 6.84 -1.62
N ILE A 23 1.33 7.51 -1.82
CA ILE A 23 1.41 8.79 -2.54
C ILE A 23 1.03 8.63 -4.02
N GLY A 24 1.57 7.60 -4.69
CA GLY A 24 1.25 7.32 -6.09
C GLY A 24 -0.24 7.06 -6.29
N SER A 25 -0.83 6.24 -5.41
CA SER A 25 -2.25 5.92 -5.47
C SER A 25 -3.12 7.14 -5.14
N LEU A 26 -2.68 8.02 -4.23
CA LEU A 26 -3.44 9.20 -3.82
C LEU A 26 -3.56 10.20 -4.98
N GLY A 27 -2.47 10.42 -5.72
CA GLY A 27 -2.48 11.28 -6.89
C GLY A 27 -3.51 10.85 -7.93
N TRP A 28 -3.60 9.54 -8.17
CA TRP A 28 -4.63 8.98 -9.05
C TRP A 28 -6.03 9.00 -8.42
N CYS A 29 -6.17 8.72 -7.12
CA CYS A 29 -7.47 8.78 -6.45
C CYS A 29 -8.11 10.17 -6.56
N TRP A 30 -7.30 11.23 -6.47
CA TRP A 30 -7.75 12.61 -6.68
C TRP A 30 -8.33 12.88 -8.07
N GLU A 31 -7.90 12.16 -9.13
CA GLU A 31 -8.53 12.26 -10.46
C GLU A 31 -9.98 11.77 -10.49
N ASN A 32 -10.38 10.94 -9.52
CA ASN A 32 -11.77 10.48 -9.40
C ASN A 32 -12.63 11.49 -8.63
N GLY A 33 -12.04 12.28 -7.73
CA GLY A 33 -12.74 13.30 -6.94
C GLY A 33 -12.72 14.70 -7.56
N ALA A 34 -11.77 14.98 -8.44
CA ALA A 34 -11.61 16.26 -9.13
C ALA A 34 -11.10 16.05 -10.56
N SER A 35 -11.53 16.90 -11.49
CA SER A 35 -11.04 16.91 -12.87
C SER A 35 -9.64 17.55 -12.95
N LEU A 36 -8.60 16.79 -12.64
CA LEU A 36 -7.20 17.25 -12.68
C LEU A 36 -6.48 16.93 -14.01
N HIS A 37 -7.21 16.33 -14.97
CA HIS A 37 -6.73 16.01 -16.32
C HIS A 37 -5.43 15.18 -16.32
N GLY A 38 -5.25 14.28 -15.34
CA GLY A 38 -4.08 13.42 -15.20
C GLY A 38 -2.92 14.04 -14.39
N THR A 39 -3.01 15.31 -14.03
CA THR A 39 -1.95 16.03 -13.29
C THR A 39 -1.69 15.43 -11.91
N GLY A 40 -2.76 15.09 -11.17
CA GLY A 40 -2.66 14.47 -9.86
C GLY A 40 -1.95 13.11 -9.95
N GLN A 41 -2.32 12.31 -10.94
CA GLN A 41 -1.70 11.01 -11.19
C GLN A 41 -0.20 11.14 -11.54
N ILE A 42 0.19 12.10 -12.38
CA ILE A 42 1.60 12.34 -12.74
C ILE A 42 2.41 12.77 -11.53
N ILE A 43 1.91 13.73 -10.74
CA ILE A 43 2.62 14.24 -9.56
C ILE A 43 2.81 13.11 -8.54
N GLY A 44 1.74 12.37 -8.22
CA GLY A 44 1.79 11.25 -7.29
C GLY A 44 2.78 10.18 -7.74
N ALA A 45 2.69 9.76 -9.01
CA ALA A 45 3.61 8.76 -9.59
C ALA A 45 5.06 9.24 -9.63
N SER A 46 5.29 10.53 -9.90
CA SER A 46 6.65 11.10 -9.93
C SER A 46 7.31 11.06 -8.55
N ILE A 47 6.57 11.45 -7.50
CA ILE A 47 7.06 11.37 -6.13
C ILE A 47 7.30 9.91 -5.74
N ALA A 48 6.38 9.01 -6.07
CA ALA A 48 6.54 7.58 -5.82
C ALA A 48 7.79 7.03 -6.52
N ALA A 49 8.02 7.37 -7.80
CA ALA A 49 9.19 6.94 -8.56
C ALA A 49 10.50 7.41 -7.91
N VAL A 50 10.56 8.65 -7.38
CA VAL A 50 11.74 9.14 -6.65
C VAL A 50 12.00 8.31 -5.39
N LEU A 51 10.95 7.99 -4.60
CA LEU A 51 11.10 7.16 -3.41
C LEU A 51 11.53 5.73 -3.75
N LEU A 52 11.00 5.14 -4.83
CA LEU A 52 11.42 3.83 -5.31
C LEU A 52 12.87 3.86 -5.81
N ALA A 53 13.30 4.91 -6.52
CA ALA A 53 14.68 5.05 -6.97
C ALA A 53 15.68 5.07 -5.80
N ILE A 54 15.33 5.70 -4.68
CA ILE A 54 16.15 5.66 -3.45
C ILE A 54 16.32 4.22 -2.96
N LEU A 55 15.26 3.41 -2.97
CA LEU A 55 15.30 2.00 -2.57
C LEU A 55 16.06 1.12 -3.57
N VAL A 56 15.95 1.39 -4.87
CA VAL A 56 16.77 0.71 -5.89
C VAL A 56 18.25 0.97 -5.63
N VAL A 57 18.65 2.23 -5.40
CA VAL A 57 20.03 2.57 -5.07
C VAL A 57 20.47 1.87 -3.77
N LYS A 58 19.59 1.76 -2.76
CA LYS A 58 19.88 1.00 -1.52
C LYS A 58 20.21 -0.45 -1.82
N PHE A 59 19.35 -1.15 -2.56
CA PHE A 59 19.50 -2.59 -2.76
C PHE A 59 20.57 -2.96 -3.78
N VAL A 60 20.84 -2.10 -4.77
CA VAL A 60 21.98 -2.28 -5.69
C VAL A 60 23.31 -2.08 -4.96
N LEU A 61 23.40 -1.12 -4.05
CA LEU A 61 24.64 -0.87 -3.29
C LEU A 61 24.82 -1.84 -2.11
N HIS A 62 23.73 -2.40 -1.57
CA HIS A 62 23.72 -3.26 -0.38
C HIS A 62 22.74 -4.44 -0.54
N PRO A 63 23.00 -5.39 -1.44
CA PRO A 63 22.07 -6.49 -1.74
C PRO A 63 21.78 -7.40 -0.55
N ASN A 64 22.75 -7.55 0.37
CA ASN A 64 22.58 -8.32 1.60
C ASN A 64 21.46 -7.76 2.51
N LEU A 65 21.17 -6.45 2.44
CA LEU A 65 20.05 -5.85 3.19
C LEU A 65 18.70 -6.31 2.65
N LEU A 66 18.55 -6.47 1.33
CA LEU A 66 17.31 -7.00 0.75
C LEU A 66 17.07 -8.44 1.18
N LEU A 67 18.12 -9.28 1.18
CA LEU A 67 18.03 -10.66 1.66
C LEU A 67 17.66 -10.72 3.15
N GLY A 68 18.23 -9.83 3.97
CA GLY A 68 17.85 -9.70 5.38
C GLY A 68 16.40 -9.28 5.55
N ASP A 69 15.94 -8.29 4.78
CA ASP A 69 14.54 -7.82 4.81
C ASP A 69 13.57 -8.94 4.42
N LEU A 70 13.85 -9.70 3.35
CA LEU A 70 13.01 -10.79 2.88
C LEU A 70 12.88 -11.96 3.89
N ARG A 71 13.91 -12.18 4.70
CA ARG A 71 13.90 -13.19 5.77
C ARG A 71 13.11 -12.75 7.00
N HIS A 72 12.92 -11.45 7.21
CA HIS A 72 12.22 -10.93 8.38
C HIS A 72 10.69 -11.07 8.23
N HIS A 73 10.01 -11.64 9.23
CA HIS A 73 8.56 -11.92 9.18
C HIS A 73 7.65 -10.69 8.98
N VAL A 74 7.98 -9.55 9.63
CA VAL A 74 7.27 -8.28 9.41
C VAL A 74 7.78 -7.54 8.18
N VAL A 75 9.08 -7.18 8.12
CA VAL A 75 9.62 -6.36 7.01
C VAL A 75 9.50 -7.08 5.65
N GLY A 76 9.73 -8.38 5.59
CA GLY A 76 9.59 -9.17 4.37
C GLY A 76 8.17 -9.16 3.81
N SER A 77 7.15 -9.06 4.67
CA SER A 77 5.75 -8.93 4.24
C SER A 77 5.44 -7.56 3.60
N VAL A 78 6.23 -6.51 3.85
CA VAL A 78 6.03 -5.19 3.25
C VAL A 78 6.92 -4.91 2.04
N VAL A 79 7.96 -5.71 1.78
CA VAL A 79 8.80 -5.61 0.57
C VAL A 79 7.97 -5.58 -0.73
N PRO A 80 6.90 -6.40 -0.90
CA PRO A 80 6.08 -6.38 -2.12
C PRO A 80 5.41 -5.05 -2.44
N THR A 81 5.30 -4.13 -1.47
CA THR A 81 4.80 -2.76 -1.72
C THR A 81 5.66 -2.00 -2.74
N PHE A 82 6.94 -2.37 -2.91
CA PHE A 82 7.79 -1.82 -3.98
C PHE A 82 7.23 -2.15 -5.35
N ALA A 83 6.89 -3.42 -5.58
CA ALA A 83 6.31 -3.87 -6.84
C ALA A 83 4.91 -3.29 -7.05
N MET A 84 4.10 -3.20 -6.00
CA MET A 84 2.77 -2.54 -6.05
C MET A 84 2.89 -1.07 -6.46
N ALA A 85 3.82 -0.32 -5.85
CA ALA A 85 4.06 1.08 -6.20
C ALA A 85 4.52 1.21 -7.66
N LEU A 86 5.36 0.29 -8.15
CA LEU A 86 5.82 0.28 -9.54
C LEU A 86 4.68 0.04 -10.54
N MET A 87 3.70 -0.80 -10.21
CA MET A 87 2.45 -0.95 -10.99
C MET A 87 1.65 0.36 -11.05
N VAL A 88 1.55 1.08 -9.93
CA VAL A 88 0.87 2.39 -9.92
C VAL A 88 1.62 3.41 -10.77
N VAL A 89 2.96 3.43 -10.70
CA VAL A 89 3.80 4.28 -11.56
C VAL A 89 3.62 3.93 -13.04
N SER A 90 3.55 2.63 -13.39
CA SER A 90 3.34 2.23 -14.79
C SER A 90 2.03 2.76 -15.36
N LYS A 91 0.96 2.84 -14.54
CA LYS A 91 -0.32 3.42 -14.98
C LYS A 91 -0.15 4.89 -15.41
N ALA A 92 0.66 5.68 -14.71
CA ALA A 92 0.94 7.06 -15.09
C ALA A 92 1.80 7.16 -16.36
N VAL A 93 2.80 6.29 -16.50
CA VAL A 93 3.61 6.20 -17.74
C VAL A 93 2.71 5.90 -18.94
N GLY A 94 1.64 5.12 -18.75
CA GLY A 94 0.72 4.71 -19.81
C GLY A 94 -0.08 5.85 -20.44
N MET A 95 -0.13 7.02 -19.81
CA MET A 95 -0.77 8.21 -20.39
C MET A 95 0.00 8.75 -21.61
N TYR A 96 1.30 8.48 -21.69
CA TYR A 96 2.17 8.97 -22.76
C TYR A 96 2.85 7.84 -23.54
N PHE A 97 3.20 6.73 -22.86
CA PHE A 97 3.97 5.63 -23.43
C PHE A 97 3.32 4.27 -23.09
N PRO A 98 2.23 3.87 -23.78
CA PRO A 98 1.48 2.65 -23.46
C PRO A 98 2.32 1.36 -23.48
N VAL A 99 3.22 1.21 -24.44
CA VAL A 99 4.09 0.02 -24.57
C VAL A 99 5.08 -0.06 -23.41
N LEU A 100 5.70 1.07 -23.04
CA LEU A 100 6.62 1.14 -21.90
C LEU A 100 5.88 0.86 -20.58
N ALA A 101 4.68 1.41 -20.42
CA ALA A 101 3.84 1.14 -19.27
C ALA A 101 3.50 -0.33 -19.11
N GLN A 102 3.13 -1.00 -20.20
CA GLN A 102 2.86 -2.44 -20.19
C GLN A 102 4.11 -3.26 -19.79
N ALA A 103 5.29 -2.88 -20.28
CA ALA A 103 6.55 -3.54 -19.92
C ALA A 103 6.88 -3.34 -18.42
N ILE A 104 6.74 -2.13 -17.90
CA ILE A 104 6.95 -1.83 -16.47
C ILE A 104 5.94 -2.61 -15.60
N TRP A 105 4.67 -2.65 -16.03
CA TRP A 105 3.61 -3.38 -15.34
C TRP A 105 3.91 -4.88 -15.27
N LEU A 106 4.28 -5.51 -16.39
CA LEU A 106 4.66 -6.94 -16.43
C LEU A 106 5.88 -7.23 -15.55
N PHE A 107 6.91 -6.38 -15.63
CA PHE A 107 8.08 -6.51 -14.77
C PHE A 107 7.70 -6.42 -13.28
N ALA A 108 6.83 -5.48 -12.91
CA ALA A 108 6.35 -5.33 -11.54
C ALA A 108 5.53 -6.54 -11.07
N VAL A 109 4.69 -7.12 -11.93
CA VAL A 109 3.94 -8.36 -11.65
C VAL A 109 4.91 -9.51 -11.36
N ILE A 110 5.90 -9.74 -12.23
CA ILE A 110 6.91 -10.79 -12.04
C ILE A 110 7.65 -10.57 -10.72
N LEU A 111 8.09 -9.34 -10.46
CA LEU A 111 8.80 -8.98 -9.23
C LEU A 111 7.94 -9.24 -7.98
N HIS A 112 6.65 -8.91 -8.03
CA HIS A 112 5.72 -9.18 -6.93
C HIS A 112 5.55 -10.68 -6.68
N LEU A 113 5.42 -11.49 -7.74
CA LEU A 113 5.32 -12.94 -7.63
C LEU A 113 6.60 -13.55 -7.04
N VAL A 114 7.78 -13.05 -7.43
CA VAL A 114 9.05 -13.46 -6.79
C VAL A 114 9.03 -13.14 -5.29
N PHE A 115 8.62 -11.94 -4.89
CA PHE A 115 8.53 -11.59 -3.47
C PHE A 115 7.51 -12.45 -2.72
N LEU A 116 6.36 -12.76 -3.32
CA LEU A 116 5.37 -13.66 -2.75
C LEU A 116 5.95 -15.07 -2.56
N THR A 117 6.60 -15.65 -3.57
CA THR A 117 7.21 -16.98 -3.47
C THR A 117 8.28 -17.02 -2.37
N LEU A 118 9.16 -16.02 -2.33
CA LEU A 118 10.19 -15.93 -1.29
C LEU A 118 9.58 -15.74 0.10
N PHE A 119 8.56 -14.88 0.23
CA PHE A 119 7.87 -14.69 1.50
C PHE A 119 7.25 -15.98 2.01
N THR A 120 6.48 -16.66 1.15
CA THR A 120 5.83 -17.94 1.47
C THR A 120 6.85 -19.01 1.84
N TYR A 121 7.96 -19.14 1.10
CA TYR A 121 9.04 -20.08 1.41
C TYR A 121 9.56 -19.86 2.85
N HIS A 122 9.91 -18.62 3.20
CA HIS A 122 10.42 -18.33 4.55
C HIS A 122 9.36 -18.44 5.65
N ARG A 123 8.07 -18.26 5.33
CA ARG A 123 6.98 -18.38 6.32
C ARG A 123 6.54 -19.82 6.57
N VAL A 124 6.62 -20.69 5.57
CA VAL A 124 6.21 -22.11 5.70
C VAL A 124 7.23 -22.92 6.50
N ILE A 125 8.53 -22.60 6.38
CA ILE A 125 9.60 -23.35 7.09
C ILE A 125 9.52 -23.16 8.60
N GLU A 126 9.15 -21.97 9.08
CA GLU A 126 9.06 -21.63 10.51
C GLU A 126 7.68 -21.02 10.83
N PHE A 127 6.60 -21.71 10.46
CA PHE A 127 5.26 -21.20 10.66
C PHE A 127 4.80 -21.35 12.12
N GLU A 128 4.56 -20.22 12.77
CA GLU A 128 3.79 -20.15 14.00
C GLU A 128 2.71 -19.09 13.85
N LEU A 129 1.47 -19.41 14.26
CA LEU A 129 0.31 -18.55 14.01
C LEU A 129 0.48 -17.13 14.60
N HIS A 130 1.16 -17.00 15.74
CA HIS A 130 1.35 -15.72 16.40
C HIS A 130 2.37 -14.81 15.68
N HIS A 131 3.26 -15.36 14.83
CA HIS A 131 4.16 -14.59 13.96
C HIS A 131 3.43 -13.86 12.83
N MET A 132 2.23 -14.33 12.47
CA MET A 132 1.42 -13.69 11.47
C MET A 132 1.01 -12.30 11.96
N VAL A 133 1.24 -11.27 11.16
CA VAL A 133 0.80 -9.89 11.46
C VAL A 133 -0.04 -9.37 10.29
N PRO A 134 -0.89 -8.35 10.48
CA PRO A 134 -1.78 -7.87 9.43
C PRO A 134 -1.10 -7.50 8.09
N SER A 135 0.18 -7.11 8.09
CA SER A 135 0.93 -6.89 6.84
C SER A 135 1.10 -8.14 5.98
N TRP A 136 0.83 -9.34 6.48
CA TRP A 136 0.88 -10.59 5.71
C TRP A 136 -0.21 -10.67 4.63
N PHE A 137 -1.21 -9.79 4.64
CA PHE A 137 -2.09 -9.63 3.48
C PHE A 137 -1.39 -9.05 2.25
N VAL A 138 -0.29 -8.32 2.43
CA VAL A 138 0.37 -7.59 1.34
C VAL A 138 0.93 -8.52 0.26
N PRO A 139 1.70 -9.59 0.54
CA PRO A 139 2.23 -10.45 -0.52
C PRO A 139 1.15 -11.20 -1.33
N PRO A 140 0.13 -11.85 -0.72
CA PRO A 140 -0.83 -12.64 -1.49
C PRO A 140 -2.00 -11.82 -2.05
N VAL A 141 -2.48 -10.79 -1.34
CA VAL A 141 -3.62 -9.96 -1.81
C VAL A 141 -3.15 -8.72 -2.56
N GLY A 142 -1.95 -8.20 -2.24
CA GLY A 142 -1.40 -7.00 -2.86
C GLY A 142 -1.14 -7.13 -4.36
N ILE A 143 -1.08 -8.35 -4.89
CA ILE A 143 -0.97 -8.62 -6.33
C ILE A 143 -2.15 -8.03 -7.13
N ILE A 144 -3.32 -7.85 -6.51
CA ILE A 144 -4.51 -7.23 -7.13
C ILE A 144 -4.26 -5.77 -7.54
N VAL A 145 -3.19 -5.13 -7.05
CA VAL A 145 -2.78 -3.81 -7.58
C VAL A 145 -2.48 -3.90 -9.09
N ALA A 146 -2.10 -5.08 -9.59
CA ALA A 146 -1.94 -5.33 -11.02
C ALA A 146 -3.25 -5.09 -11.79
N ASP A 147 -4.39 -5.52 -11.27
CA ASP A 147 -5.73 -5.32 -11.85
C ASP A 147 -6.13 -3.86 -11.85
N VAL A 148 -5.90 -3.21 -10.72
CA VAL A 148 -6.19 -1.79 -10.55
C VAL A 148 -5.36 -0.96 -11.54
N ALA A 149 -4.09 -1.30 -11.72
CA ALA A 149 -3.17 -0.64 -12.66
C ALA A 149 -3.19 -1.22 -14.09
N PHE A 150 -4.16 -2.08 -14.43
CA PHE A 150 -4.17 -2.84 -15.68
C PHE A 150 -4.05 -1.91 -16.92
N PRO A 151 -3.09 -2.19 -17.84
CA PRO A 151 -2.87 -1.36 -19.03
C PRO A 151 -3.87 -1.60 -20.16
N GLY A 152 -4.73 -2.63 -20.06
CA GLY A 152 -5.66 -3.00 -21.13
C GLY A 152 -5.09 -4.02 -22.10
N GLY A 153 -5.89 -4.39 -23.11
CA GLY A 153 -5.47 -5.25 -24.21
C GLY A 153 -5.37 -6.75 -23.88
N ALA A 154 -4.47 -7.43 -24.59
CA ALA A 154 -4.35 -8.90 -24.60
C ALA A 154 -3.95 -9.53 -23.26
N LEU A 155 -3.49 -8.73 -22.29
CA LEU A 155 -3.09 -9.20 -20.96
C LEU A 155 -4.27 -9.37 -20.00
N ARG A 156 -5.52 -9.14 -20.43
CA ARG A 156 -6.71 -9.28 -19.58
C ARG A 156 -6.82 -10.65 -18.89
N PRO A 157 -6.60 -11.81 -19.55
CA PRO A 157 -6.67 -13.10 -18.88
C PRO A 157 -5.66 -13.25 -17.74
N LEU A 158 -4.47 -12.63 -17.88
CA LEU A 158 -3.48 -12.59 -16.80
C LEU A 158 -4.00 -11.77 -15.62
N ALA A 159 -4.53 -10.57 -15.88
CA ALA A 159 -5.10 -9.73 -14.82
C ALA A 159 -6.23 -10.47 -14.08
N GLU A 160 -7.22 -10.99 -14.80
CA GLU A 160 -8.32 -11.77 -14.20
C GLU A 160 -7.83 -12.97 -13.37
N GLY A 161 -6.78 -13.67 -13.82
CA GLY A 161 -6.14 -14.73 -13.05
C GLY A 161 -5.51 -14.24 -11.73
N LEU A 162 -4.81 -13.10 -11.77
CA LEU A 162 -4.22 -12.47 -10.58
C LEU A 162 -5.30 -11.99 -9.61
N LEU A 163 -6.40 -11.42 -10.12
CA LEU A 163 -7.56 -11.01 -9.34
C LEU A 163 -8.18 -12.19 -8.59
N ILE A 164 -8.47 -13.28 -9.30
CA ILE A 164 -9.07 -14.48 -8.71
C ILE A 164 -8.14 -15.04 -7.63
N PHE A 165 -6.84 -15.15 -7.93
CA PHE A 165 -5.84 -15.59 -6.95
C PHE A 165 -5.88 -14.73 -5.68
N GLY A 166 -5.81 -13.40 -5.82
CA GLY A 166 -5.80 -12.48 -4.68
C GLY A 166 -7.10 -12.52 -3.87
N MET A 167 -8.26 -12.61 -4.52
CA MET A 167 -9.56 -12.71 -3.84
C MET A 167 -9.71 -14.03 -3.08
N VAL A 168 -9.27 -15.15 -3.67
CA VAL A 168 -9.26 -16.46 -2.99
C VAL A 168 -8.31 -16.44 -1.79
N ALA A 169 -7.11 -15.88 -1.96
CA ALA A 169 -6.17 -15.72 -0.86
C ALA A 169 -6.75 -14.85 0.25
N TYR A 170 -7.44 -13.75 -0.09
CA TYR A 170 -8.12 -12.92 0.89
C TYR A 170 -9.22 -13.67 1.64
N ALA A 171 -10.08 -14.40 0.92
CA ALA A 171 -11.17 -15.18 1.51
C ALA A 171 -10.67 -16.22 2.52
N ILE A 172 -9.51 -16.83 2.27
CA ILE A 172 -8.87 -17.79 3.18
C ILE A 172 -8.18 -17.07 4.35
N MET A 173 -7.42 -16.01 4.08
CA MET A 173 -6.60 -15.35 5.09
C MET A 173 -7.39 -14.50 6.07
N LEU A 174 -8.52 -13.92 5.66
CA LEU A 174 -9.35 -13.09 6.54
C LEU A 174 -9.79 -13.83 7.81
N PRO A 175 -10.45 -15.00 7.76
CA PRO A 175 -10.86 -15.71 8.97
C PRO A 175 -9.67 -16.13 9.83
N ILE A 176 -8.55 -16.54 9.22
CA ILE A 176 -7.33 -16.93 9.95
C ILE A 176 -6.74 -15.71 10.68
N MET A 177 -6.71 -14.54 10.05
CA MET A 177 -6.21 -13.31 10.67
C MET A 177 -7.11 -12.84 11.80
N ILE A 178 -8.43 -12.86 11.61
CA ILE A 178 -9.38 -12.49 12.67
C ILE A 178 -9.25 -13.45 13.85
N TYR A 179 -9.17 -14.76 13.61
CA TYR A 179 -8.92 -15.75 14.66
C TYR A 179 -7.61 -15.45 15.40
N ARG A 180 -6.52 -15.19 14.68
CA ARG A 180 -5.22 -14.83 15.26
C ARG A 180 -5.29 -13.56 16.11
N LEU A 181 -6.03 -12.55 15.70
CA LEU A 181 -6.11 -11.27 16.42
C LEU A 181 -6.96 -11.38 17.70
N ILE A 182 -7.93 -12.29 17.74
CA ILE A 182 -8.81 -12.50 18.90
C ILE A 182 -8.22 -13.50 19.89
N PHE A 183 -7.66 -14.61 19.40
CA PHE A 183 -7.33 -15.78 20.23
C PHE A 183 -5.84 -16.05 20.41
N SER A 184 -4.96 -15.25 19.79
CA SER A 184 -3.51 -15.39 19.93
C SER A 184 -2.87 -14.18 20.61
N HIS A 185 -1.55 -14.22 20.79
CA HIS A 185 -0.78 -13.15 21.39
C HIS A 185 -0.98 -11.82 20.66
N GLU A 186 -0.92 -10.72 21.41
CA GLU A 186 -1.04 -9.37 20.86
C GLU A 186 0.01 -9.14 19.75
N VAL A 187 -0.34 -8.31 18.77
CA VAL A 187 0.63 -7.87 17.75
C VAL A 187 1.76 -7.10 18.44
N PRO A 188 3.05 -7.46 18.22
CA PRO A 188 4.17 -6.75 18.82
C PRO A 188 4.14 -5.25 18.55
N ASP A 189 4.61 -4.42 19.48
CA ASP A 189 4.53 -2.95 19.37
C ASP A 189 5.12 -2.40 18.07
N ALA A 190 6.27 -2.94 17.64
CA ALA A 190 6.92 -2.55 16.39
C ALA A 190 6.08 -2.86 15.13
N ALA A 191 5.15 -3.82 15.22
CA ALA A 191 4.26 -4.24 14.14
C ALA A 191 2.84 -3.67 14.26
N LYS A 192 2.48 -3.01 15.36
CA LYS A 192 1.14 -2.40 15.55
C LYS A 192 0.71 -1.47 14.39
N PRO A 193 1.59 -0.68 13.75
CA PRO A 193 1.19 0.11 12.59
C PRO A 193 0.58 -0.72 11.45
N THR A 194 0.98 -1.99 11.31
CA THR A 194 0.46 -2.89 10.28
C THR A 194 -1.04 -3.19 10.43
N ILE A 195 -1.63 -3.00 11.61
CA ILE A 195 -3.08 -3.19 11.86
C ILE A 195 -3.92 -2.40 10.86
N ALA A 196 -3.47 -1.20 10.44
CA ALA A 196 -4.17 -0.40 9.45
C ALA A 196 -4.32 -1.09 8.07
N ILE A 197 -3.47 -2.07 7.76
CA ILE A 197 -3.54 -2.84 6.51
C ILE A 197 -4.83 -3.66 6.44
N LEU A 198 -5.50 -3.97 7.55
CA LEU A 198 -6.78 -4.69 7.55
C LEU A 198 -7.86 -4.00 6.71
N ALA A 199 -7.79 -2.68 6.53
CA ALA A 199 -8.72 -1.91 5.69
C ALA A 199 -8.47 -2.05 4.17
N ALA A 200 -7.28 -2.52 3.75
CA ALA A 200 -6.92 -2.55 2.33
C ALA A 200 -7.50 -3.73 1.53
N PRO A 201 -7.47 -5.00 1.99
CA PRO A 201 -7.75 -6.16 1.14
C PRO A 201 -9.11 -6.16 0.43
N ALA A 202 -10.19 -5.86 1.15
CA ALA A 202 -11.53 -5.81 0.56
C ALA A 202 -11.67 -4.67 -0.45
N SER A 203 -11.20 -3.47 -0.08
CA SER A 203 -11.19 -2.29 -0.95
C SER A 203 -10.36 -2.51 -2.22
N LEU A 204 -9.18 -3.12 -2.08
CA LEU A 204 -8.30 -3.46 -3.20
C LEU A 204 -8.96 -4.51 -4.11
N SER A 205 -9.55 -5.56 -3.53
CA SER A 205 -10.27 -6.58 -4.27
C SER A 205 -11.44 -5.99 -5.05
N LEU A 206 -12.22 -5.10 -4.43
CA LEU A 206 -13.34 -4.41 -5.06
C LEU A 206 -12.86 -3.49 -6.20
N ALA A 207 -11.83 -2.69 -5.96
CA ALA A 207 -11.26 -1.79 -6.96
C ALA A 207 -10.70 -2.57 -8.16
N GLY A 208 -10.00 -3.69 -7.92
CA GLY A 208 -9.50 -4.57 -8.98
C GLY A 208 -10.64 -5.21 -9.76
N TYR A 209 -11.62 -5.79 -9.06
CA TYR A 209 -12.81 -6.42 -9.63
C TYR A 209 -13.57 -5.48 -10.55
N LEU A 210 -13.86 -4.25 -10.11
CA LEU A 210 -14.54 -3.23 -10.91
C LEU A 210 -13.68 -2.66 -12.04
N THR A 211 -12.38 -2.97 -12.10
CA THR A 211 -11.49 -2.51 -13.17
C THR A 211 -11.39 -3.52 -14.31
N VAL A 212 -11.29 -4.81 -14.00
CA VAL A 212 -11.02 -5.84 -15.02
C VAL A 212 -12.25 -6.69 -15.35
N CYS A 213 -13.21 -6.86 -14.44
CA CYS A 213 -14.41 -7.65 -14.71
C CYS A 213 -15.37 -6.87 -15.61
N GLN A 214 -15.73 -7.46 -16.77
CA GLN A 214 -16.63 -6.82 -17.74
C GLN A 214 -18.09 -6.83 -17.30
N THR A 215 -18.50 -7.87 -16.57
CA THR A 215 -19.87 -8.06 -16.09
C THR A 215 -19.84 -8.31 -14.59
N PRO A 216 -19.56 -7.28 -13.77
CA PRO A 216 -19.37 -7.45 -12.35
C PRO A 216 -20.71 -7.78 -11.65
N SER A 217 -20.65 -8.76 -10.75
CA SER A 217 -21.78 -9.25 -9.97
C SER A 217 -22.13 -8.27 -8.84
N PRO A 218 -23.40 -7.81 -8.74
CA PRO A 218 -23.84 -6.98 -7.62
C PRO A 218 -23.60 -7.64 -6.25
N VAL A 219 -23.65 -8.97 -6.18
CA VAL A 219 -23.42 -9.72 -4.93
C VAL A 219 -21.96 -9.60 -4.47
N ILE A 220 -21.01 -9.74 -5.38
CA ILE A 220 -19.58 -9.60 -5.08
C ILE A 220 -19.27 -8.16 -4.68
N ILE A 221 -19.86 -7.18 -5.38
CA ILE A 221 -19.73 -5.76 -5.06
C ILE A 221 -20.27 -5.46 -3.66
N ALA A 222 -21.47 -5.93 -3.32
CA ALA A 222 -22.07 -5.73 -2.02
C ALA A 222 -21.26 -6.39 -0.89
N LEU A 223 -20.77 -7.61 -1.12
CA LEU A 223 -19.94 -8.34 -0.15
C LEU A 223 -18.61 -7.61 0.11
N LEU A 224 -17.84 -7.33 -0.94
CA LEU A 224 -16.54 -6.67 -0.81
C LEU A 224 -16.70 -5.23 -0.32
N GLY A 225 -17.71 -4.50 -0.80
CA GLY A 225 -18.02 -3.13 -0.37
C GLY A 225 -18.42 -3.07 1.10
N GLY A 226 -19.27 -4.00 1.57
CA GLY A 226 -19.64 -4.08 2.98
C GLY A 226 -18.44 -4.35 3.89
N ILE A 227 -17.57 -5.30 3.51
CA ILE A 227 -16.34 -5.59 4.27
C ILE A 227 -15.37 -4.41 4.21
N ALA A 228 -15.22 -3.75 3.06
CA ALA A 228 -14.34 -2.60 2.87
C ALA A 228 -14.72 -1.43 3.78
N VAL A 229 -16.01 -1.04 3.81
CA VAL A 229 -16.50 0.05 4.66
C VAL A 229 -16.37 -0.33 6.14
N LEU A 230 -16.73 -1.56 6.51
CA LEU A 230 -16.61 -2.04 7.89
C LEU A 230 -15.16 -2.00 8.39
N MET A 231 -14.22 -2.56 7.62
CA MET A 231 -12.82 -2.59 8.01
C MET A 231 -12.20 -1.19 8.05
N THR A 232 -12.55 -0.32 7.10
CA THR A 232 -12.10 1.08 7.10
C THR A 232 -12.60 1.82 8.33
N PHE A 233 -13.88 1.65 8.70
CA PHE A 233 -14.45 2.22 9.92
C PHE A 233 -13.72 1.72 11.19
N ILE A 234 -13.45 0.42 11.29
CA ILE A 234 -12.66 -0.15 12.40
C ILE A 234 -11.28 0.52 12.48
N ILE A 235 -10.61 0.74 11.35
CA ILE A 235 -9.29 1.38 11.32
C ILE A 235 -9.35 2.86 11.68
N TYR A 236 -10.40 3.60 11.32
CA TYR A 236 -10.60 4.97 11.79
C TYR A 236 -10.70 5.05 13.32
N LEU A 237 -11.41 4.11 13.95
CA LEU A 237 -11.43 4.01 15.41
C LEU A 237 -10.05 3.63 15.98
N ALA A 238 -9.35 2.70 15.33
CA ALA A 238 -8.02 2.27 15.75
C ALA A 238 -6.97 3.40 15.64
N PHE A 239 -7.12 4.32 14.68
CA PHE A 239 -6.22 5.47 14.51
C PHE A 239 -6.12 6.38 15.74
N ILE A 240 -7.16 6.44 16.59
CA ILE A 240 -7.11 7.16 17.88
C ILE A 240 -5.94 6.66 18.75
N ARG A 241 -5.64 5.35 18.68
CA ARG A 241 -4.51 4.73 19.40
C ARG A 241 -3.26 4.62 18.52
N LEU A 242 -3.40 4.16 17.28
CA LEU A 242 -2.27 3.90 16.39
C LEU A 242 -1.45 5.16 16.08
N MET A 243 -2.09 6.33 15.96
CA MET A 243 -1.38 7.58 15.68
C MET A 243 -0.66 8.16 16.91
N ARG A 244 -0.94 7.66 18.12
CA ARG A 244 -0.25 8.04 19.37
C ARG A 244 1.07 7.30 19.59
N LEU A 245 1.35 6.28 18.78
CA LEU A 245 2.62 5.56 18.85
C LEU A 245 3.79 6.49 18.52
N GLU A 246 4.98 6.10 18.96
CA GLU A 246 6.19 6.76 18.47
C GLU A 246 6.34 6.52 16.98
N PHE A 247 6.86 7.53 16.26
CA PHE A 247 7.02 7.36 14.83
C PHE A 247 8.06 6.29 14.53
N SER A 248 7.65 5.33 13.71
CA SER A 248 8.52 4.36 13.07
C SER A 248 8.22 4.34 11.57
N PRO A 249 9.13 3.79 10.75
CA PRO A 249 8.85 3.59 9.33
C PRO A 249 7.60 2.75 9.06
N GLY A 250 7.16 1.94 10.04
CA GLY A 250 5.90 1.20 9.97
C GLY A 250 4.67 2.08 9.72
N TYR A 251 4.72 3.39 10.01
CA TYR A 251 3.63 4.35 9.70
C TYR A 251 3.26 4.39 8.21
N ALA A 252 4.12 3.92 7.30
CA ALA A 252 3.77 3.73 5.90
C ALA A 252 2.53 2.83 5.72
N ALA A 253 2.27 1.90 6.65
CA ALA A 253 1.09 1.04 6.66
C ALA A 253 -0.23 1.82 6.80
N PHE A 254 -0.22 3.07 7.28
CA PHE A 254 -1.42 3.90 7.40
C PHE A 254 -1.86 4.51 6.06
N THR A 255 -1.04 4.44 5.02
CA THR A 255 -1.23 5.23 3.80
C THR A 255 -2.17 4.54 2.80
N PHE A 256 -1.65 3.55 2.05
CA PHE A 256 -2.37 2.87 0.99
C PHE A 256 -3.78 2.38 1.37
N PRO A 257 -4.04 1.80 2.57
CA PRO A 257 -5.38 1.37 2.94
C PRO A 257 -6.44 2.48 2.87
N MET A 258 -6.09 3.71 3.26
CA MET A 258 -7.01 4.85 3.23
C MET A 258 -7.31 5.28 1.79
N VAL A 259 -6.29 5.24 0.94
CA VAL A 259 -6.42 5.66 -0.47
C VAL A 259 -7.22 4.64 -1.28
N ILE A 260 -6.94 3.35 -1.10
CA ILE A 260 -7.62 2.30 -1.87
C ILE A 260 -9.09 2.15 -1.45
N GLY A 261 -9.43 2.44 -0.18
CA GLY A 261 -10.83 2.56 0.29
C GLY A 261 -11.62 3.57 -0.54
N SER A 262 -11.14 4.81 -0.57
CA SER A 262 -11.73 5.88 -1.37
C SER A 262 -11.82 5.52 -2.87
N THR A 263 -10.74 4.95 -3.43
CA THR A 263 -10.71 4.52 -4.84
C THR A 263 -11.79 3.49 -5.14
N ALA A 264 -11.98 2.51 -4.26
CA ALA A 264 -12.99 1.46 -4.41
C ALA A 264 -14.42 2.03 -4.37
N LEU A 265 -14.68 3.00 -3.49
CA LEU A 265 -15.96 3.68 -3.40
C LEU A 265 -16.26 4.54 -4.63
N PHE A 266 -15.28 5.29 -5.15
CA PHE A 266 -15.45 6.02 -6.42
C PHE A 266 -15.78 5.07 -7.58
N LYS A 267 -15.07 3.95 -7.70
CA LYS A 267 -15.38 2.92 -8.70
C LYS A 267 -16.77 2.32 -8.51
N THR A 268 -17.20 2.14 -7.27
CA THR A 268 -18.55 1.64 -6.95
C THR A 268 -19.63 2.64 -7.37
N ALA A 269 -19.45 3.93 -7.07
CA ALA A 269 -20.36 4.98 -7.50
C ALA A 269 -20.45 5.08 -9.03
N ALA A 270 -19.31 4.97 -9.73
CA ALA A 270 -19.28 4.93 -11.20
C ALA A 270 -20.03 3.71 -11.77
N TRP A 271 -19.84 2.53 -11.17
CA TRP A 271 -20.58 1.32 -11.53
C TRP A 271 -22.09 1.49 -11.30
N MET A 272 -22.51 2.01 -10.15
CA MET A 272 -23.92 2.27 -9.85
C MET A 272 -24.56 3.24 -10.87
N THR A 273 -23.82 4.29 -11.25
CA THR A 273 -24.26 5.25 -12.28
C THR A 273 -24.47 4.55 -13.62
N HIS A 274 -23.51 3.73 -14.04
CA HIS A 274 -23.58 3.00 -15.31
C HIS A 274 -24.78 2.04 -15.38
N TYR A 275 -25.14 1.42 -14.25
CA TYR A 275 -26.28 0.49 -14.16
C TYR A 275 -27.63 1.17 -13.81
N GLY A 276 -27.70 2.51 -13.83
CA GLY A 276 -28.95 3.25 -13.69
C GLY A 276 -29.54 3.25 -12.28
N PHE A 277 -28.73 3.09 -11.24
CA PHE A 277 -29.18 3.25 -9.86
C PHE A 277 -29.66 4.69 -9.61
N ALA A 278 -30.60 4.85 -8.67
CA ALA A 278 -31.13 6.18 -8.34
C ALA A 278 -30.01 7.12 -7.85
N GLU A 279 -30.04 8.36 -8.34
CA GLU A 279 -29.00 9.37 -8.13
C GLU A 279 -28.70 9.59 -6.64
N GLN A 280 -29.70 9.52 -5.76
CA GLN A 280 -29.50 9.69 -4.32
C GLN A 280 -28.52 8.66 -3.75
N TYR A 281 -28.58 7.39 -4.20
CA TYR A 281 -27.74 6.31 -3.68
C TYR A 281 -26.32 6.43 -4.24
N VAL A 282 -26.20 6.81 -5.51
CA VAL A 282 -24.91 7.13 -6.13
C VAL A 282 -24.23 8.26 -5.37
N ASN A 283 -24.97 9.35 -5.07
CA ASN A 283 -24.45 10.50 -4.34
C ASN A 283 -24.02 10.15 -2.91
N GLN A 284 -24.70 9.23 -2.23
CA GLN A 284 -24.28 8.75 -0.90
C GLN A 284 -22.92 8.04 -0.97
N VAL A 285 -22.74 7.10 -1.91
CA VAL A 285 -21.46 6.38 -2.08
C VAL A 285 -20.35 7.32 -2.53
N HIS A 286 -20.64 8.24 -3.45
CA HIS A 286 -19.70 9.26 -3.90
C HIS A 286 -19.27 10.21 -2.78
N THR A 287 -20.22 10.64 -1.93
CA THR A 287 -19.93 11.49 -0.76
C THR A 287 -19.01 10.76 0.22
N LEU A 288 -19.28 9.48 0.51
CA LEU A 288 -18.41 8.67 1.34
C LEU A 288 -17.00 8.54 0.72
N ALA A 289 -16.90 8.27 -0.58
CA ALA A 289 -15.63 8.21 -1.31
C ALA A 289 -14.83 9.51 -1.15
N THR A 290 -15.51 10.65 -1.24
CA THR A 290 -14.92 11.99 -1.11
C THR A 290 -14.44 12.24 0.33
N ILE A 291 -15.22 11.85 1.34
CA ILE A 291 -14.79 11.95 2.75
C ILE A 291 -13.52 11.12 2.97
N GLU A 292 -13.51 9.86 2.50
CA GLU A 292 -12.33 9.01 2.60
C GLU A 292 -11.12 9.57 1.83
N LEU A 293 -11.33 10.25 0.70
CA LEU A 293 -10.26 10.93 -0.04
C LEU A 293 -9.60 12.04 0.79
N TYR A 294 -10.40 12.86 1.47
CA TYR A 294 -9.87 13.91 2.35
C TYR A 294 -9.11 13.32 3.53
N VAL A 295 -9.64 12.28 4.17
CA VAL A 295 -8.95 11.57 5.25
C VAL A 295 -7.65 10.96 4.76
N ALA A 296 -7.66 10.27 3.62
CA ALA A 296 -6.47 9.70 2.99
C ALA A 296 -5.42 10.77 2.69
N THR A 297 -5.84 11.94 2.20
CA THR A 297 -4.95 13.08 1.94
C THR A 297 -4.26 13.56 3.22
N VAL A 298 -5.01 13.72 4.31
CA VAL A 298 -4.45 14.12 5.61
C VAL A 298 -3.49 13.07 6.16
N VAL A 299 -3.87 11.79 6.13
CA VAL A 299 -3.04 10.69 6.66
C VAL A 299 -1.76 10.52 5.85
N VAL A 300 -1.85 10.48 4.51
CA VAL A 300 -0.67 10.36 3.63
C VAL A 300 0.25 11.57 3.80
N GLY A 301 -0.32 12.78 3.84
CA GLY A 301 0.43 14.02 4.09
C GLY A 301 1.14 14.00 5.44
N TYR A 302 0.45 13.59 6.51
CA TYR A 302 1.02 13.42 7.84
C TYR A 302 2.19 12.44 7.85
N VAL A 303 2.01 11.23 7.29
CA VAL A 303 3.08 10.22 7.24
C VAL A 303 4.27 10.71 6.41
N ALA A 304 4.04 11.34 5.25
CA ALA A 304 5.09 11.91 4.42
C ALA A 304 5.89 12.99 5.17
N LEU A 305 5.21 13.86 5.93
CA LEU A 305 5.86 14.88 6.77
C LEU A 305 6.68 14.24 7.89
N ARG A 306 6.17 13.22 8.59
CA ARG A 306 6.90 12.51 9.65
C ARG A 306 8.15 11.82 9.10
N TYR A 307 8.05 11.15 7.95
CA TYR A 307 9.19 10.60 7.22
C TYR A 307 10.23 11.69 6.90
N LYS A 308 9.79 12.80 6.33
CA LYS A 308 10.68 13.93 6.01
C LYS A 308 11.36 14.50 7.26
N MET A 309 10.65 14.64 8.38
CA MET A 309 11.21 15.15 9.64
C MET A 309 12.22 14.17 10.26
N PHE A 310 11.90 12.88 10.29
CA PHE A 310 12.75 11.85 10.89
C PHE A 310 14.04 11.60 10.10
N TYR A 311 13.97 11.64 8.76
CA TYR A 311 15.12 11.42 7.88
C TYR A 311 15.83 12.72 7.44
N ARG A 312 15.36 13.89 7.87
CA ARG A 312 16.09 15.14 7.70
C ARG A 312 17.30 15.16 8.64
N PRO A 313 18.47 15.66 8.20
CA PRO A 313 19.60 15.91 9.08
C PRO A 313 19.40 17.22 9.88
N LEU A 314 18.23 17.43 10.51
CA LEU A 314 18.03 18.58 11.38
C LEU A 314 18.43 18.21 12.81
N SER A 315 19.54 18.81 13.27
CA SER A 315 19.92 19.07 14.69
C SER A 315 21.10 18.35 15.34
N ARG A 316 21.98 17.63 14.61
CA ARG A 316 23.39 17.52 15.10
C ARG A 316 24.15 18.86 15.04
N LEU A 317 23.53 19.91 14.51
CA LEU A 317 24.01 21.29 14.50
C LEU A 317 23.55 22.13 15.71
N PHE A 318 22.61 21.64 16.54
CA PHE A 318 22.11 22.38 17.72
C PHE A 318 22.38 21.70 19.06
N THR A 319 22.95 20.49 19.09
CA THR A 319 23.68 20.02 20.28
C THR A 319 25.06 20.67 20.29
N ARG A 320 25.15 21.92 20.75
CA ARG A 320 26.35 22.35 21.47
C ARG A 320 26.48 21.41 22.66
N CYS A 321 27.61 20.74 22.81
CA CYS A 321 28.05 20.34 24.14
C CYS A 321 28.14 21.60 25.01
N PRO A 322 27.63 21.56 26.24
CA PRO A 322 28.31 22.22 27.33
C PRO A 322 28.71 21.15 28.34
N ASN A 323 30.02 20.97 28.47
CA ASN A 323 30.73 20.63 29.69
C ASN A 323 30.29 19.36 30.44
N SER A 324 31.08 18.31 30.22
CA SER A 324 31.48 17.39 31.28
C SER A 324 31.96 18.15 32.53
N PRO A 325 31.41 17.89 33.72
CA PRO A 325 32.18 17.98 34.94
C PRO A 325 32.90 16.65 35.14
N GLN A 326 34.22 16.72 35.17
CA GLN A 326 35.02 15.70 35.83
C GLN A 326 34.66 15.70 37.32
N ASN A 327 34.58 14.50 37.91
CA ASN A 327 34.73 14.19 39.33
C ASN A 327 33.60 14.62 40.30
N LEU A 328 32.67 13.67 40.55
CA LEU A 328 32.23 13.11 41.84
C LEU A 328 30.80 12.56 41.71
#